data_AF-A0A0D2X9T4-F1
#
_entry.id   AF-A0A0D2X9T4-F1
#
_cell.length_a   1.000
_cell.length_b   1.000
_cell.length_c   1.000
_cell.angle_alpha   90.00
_cell.angle_beta   90.00
_cell.angle_gamma   90.00
#
_symmetry.space_group_name_H-M   'P 1'
#
loop_
_entity.id
_entity.type
_entity.pdbx_description
1 polymer ?
#
loop_
_entity_poly.entity_id
_entity_poly.type
_entity_poly.pdbx_seq_one_letter_code
_entity_poly.pdbx_strand_id
1 'polypeptide(L)'
;MLPSHLRWQDNQDVAFADPSHNAFGDVYTEESLQSNYMFTPDLDTPPATYPFAADIQTALLRTRYSYNKYVIHRPCIFKALHHPESMTREDAEGAAECLKASVKWPIALSPPCTNKRLVPIAFFWSQNLLGVLILLHLSQQHPMLGRIRSSLCGQRFDVEASQTVTVYLDWLRDMKKIDSTANWCWNIARLVYQLDD
;
A
#
# COMPACT_ATOMS: atom_id res chain seq x y z
N MET A 1 -11.47 21.82 -2.09
CA MET A 1 -11.91 20.41 -2.11
C MET A 1 -11.23 19.70 -3.28
N LEU A 2 -10.87 18.41 -3.17
CA LEU A 2 -10.28 17.64 -4.26
C LEU A 2 -11.27 17.47 -5.44
N PRO A 3 -10.80 17.42 -6.71
CA PRO A 3 -11.60 17.03 -7.88
C PRO A 3 -12.33 15.70 -7.66
N SER A 4 -13.52 15.53 -8.23
CA SER A 4 -14.38 14.33 -8.02
C SER A 4 -13.66 13.01 -8.28
N HIS A 5 -12.90 12.92 -9.36
CA HIS A 5 -12.10 11.74 -9.72
C HIS A 5 -10.93 11.48 -8.74
N LEU A 6 -10.54 12.46 -7.92
CA LEU A 6 -9.52 12.30 -6.87
C LEU A 6 -10.13 12.10 -5.48
N ARG A 7 -11.45 11.97 -5.34
CA ARG A 7 -12.09 11.66 -4.06
C ARG A 7 -12.11 10.15 -3.83
N TRP A 8 -11.92 9.72 -2.58
CA TRP A 8 -12.06 8.32 -2.18
C TRP A 8 -12.68 8.24 -0.76
N GLN A 9 -13.25 7.10 -0.41
CA GLN A 9 -13.75 6.79 0.93
C GLN A 9 -12.96 5.61 1.50
N ASP A 10 -12.48 5.74 2.74
CA ASP A 10 -11.63 4.73 3.41
C ASP A 10 -12.33 3.36 3.58
N ASN A 11 -13.67 3.32 3.60
CA ASN A 11 -14.47 2.11 3.83
C ASN A 11 -15.05 1.47 2.56
N GLN A 12 -14.78 2.03 1.37
CA GLN A 12 -15.15 1.40 0.11
C GLN A 12 -13.88 0.93 -0.58
N ASP A 13 -13.81 -0.38 -0.82
CA ASP A 13 -12.88 -0.95 -1.79
C ASP A 13 -13.09 -0.17 -3.10
N VAL A 14 -12.21 0.80 -3.35
CA VAL A 14 -11.73 1.38 -4.61
C VAL A 14 -12.73 1.70 -5.74
N ALA A 15 -14.02 1.97 -5.51
CA ALA A 15 -14.89 2.41 -6.61
C ALA A 15 -14.39 3.76 -7.18
N PHE A 16 -13.83 3.75 -8.40
CA PHE A 16 -13.42 4.98 -9.08
C PHE A 16 -14.61 5.51 -9.86
N ALA A 17 -15.02 6.75 -9.59
CA ALA A 17 -15.95 7.44 -10.47
C ALA A 17 -15.22 7.68 -11.79
N ASP A 18 -15.64 6.99 -12.85
CA ASP A 18 -15.04 7.04 -14.17
C ASP A 18 -14.59 8.48 -14.52
N PRO A 19 -13.27 8.74 -14.68
CA PRO A 19 -12.79 10.08 -14.97
C PRO A 19 -13.25 10.55 -16.35
N SER A 20 -13.69 9.62 -17.22
CA SER A 20 -14.24 9.91 -18.54
C SER A 20 -15.49 10.80 -18.44
N HIS A 21 -16.31 10.64 -17.39
CA HIS A 21 -17.68 11.10 -17.49
C HIS A 21 -17.84 12.62 -17.30
N ASN A 22 -16.85 13.33 -16.73
CA ASN A 22 -16.99 14.76 -16.43
C ASN A 22 -15.72 15.63 -16.50
N ALA A 23 -14.51 15.07 -16.62
CA ALA A 23 -13.28 15.88 -16.63
C ALA A 23 -12.66 16.07 -18.03
N PHE A 24 -12.85 15.11 -18.94
CA PHE A 24 -12.18 15.08 -20.25
C PHE A 24 -13.11 14.59 -21.39
N GLY A 25 -14.43 14.62 -21.16
CA GLY A 25 -15.45 13.83 -21.87
C GLY A 25 -15.65 14.07 -23.37
N ASP A 26 -14.90 14.96 -24.03
CA ASP A 26 -15.06 15.25 -25.46
C ASP A 26 -13.85 14.86 -26.33
N VAL A 27 -12.73 14.42 -25.75
CA VAL A 27 -11.47 14.25 -26.53
C VAL A 27 -11.12 12.79 -26.84
N TYR A 28 -11.65 11.81 -26.09
CA TYR A 28 -11.24 10.42 -26.26
C TYR A 28 -12.43 9.45 -26.22
N THR A 29 -12.55 8.66 -27.30
CA THR A 29 -13.51 7.56 -27.47
C THR A 29 -13.38 6.53 -26.35
N GLU A 30 -14.53 6.17 -25.81
CA GLU A 30 -14.76 5.29 -24.65
C GLU A 30 -14.13 3.90 -24.83
N GLU A 31 -13.08 3.58 -24.06
CA GLU A 31 -12.85 2.21 -23.62
C GLU A 31 -13.48 2.07 -22.24
N SER A 32 -14.57 1.31 -22.15
CA SER A 32 -15.24 1.01 -20.89
C SER A 32 -14.23 0.38 -19.92
N LEU A 33 -13.99 1.01 -18.76
CA LEU A 33 -13.18 0.42 -17.70
C LEU A 33 -13.83 -0.92 -17.29
N GLN A 34 -13.13 -2.04 -17.54
CA GLN A 34 -13.64 -3.40 -17.29
C GLN A 34 -13.84 -3.72 -15.79
N SER A 35 -13.36 -2.86 -14.90
CA SER A 35 -13.40 -3.04 -13.44
C SER A 35 -13.95 -1.78 -12.77
N ASN A 36 -14.80 -1.96 -11.76
CA ASN A 36 -15.22 -0.88 -10.86
C ASN A 36 -14.04 -0.30 -10.05
N TYR A 37 -12.90 -0.99 -10.02
CA TYR A 37 -11.74 -0.67 -9.22
C TYR A 37 -10.54 -0.29 -10.09
N MET A 38 -9.94 0.87 -9.79
CA MET A 38 -8.75 1.36 -10.51
C MET A 38 -7.48 0.55 -10.20
N PHE A 39 -7.36 0.02 -8.97
CA PHE A 39 -6.18 -0.71 -8.52
C PHE A 39 -6.54 -2.12 -8.08
N THR A 40 -5.70 -3.09 -8.44
CA THR A 40 -5.85 -4.48 -8.01
C THR A 40 -4.51 -5.05 -7.50
N PRO A 41 -4.54 -5.87 -6.43
CA PRO A 41 -3.37 -6.63 -6.00
C PRO A 41 -3.07 -7.83 -6.91
N ASP A 42 -3.99 -8.21 -7.80
CA ASP A 42 -3.72 -9.20 -8.84
C ASP A 42 -2.85 -8.58 -9.94
N LEU A 43 -1.57 -8.95 -9.95
CA LEU A 43 -0.58 -8.43 -10.88
C LEU A 43 -0.66 -9.11 -12.26
N ASP A 44 -1.38 -10.23 -12.39
CA ASP A 44 -1.59 -10.94 -13.66
C ASP A 44 -2.75 -10.36 -14.48
N THR A 45 -3.61 -9.54 -13.86
CA THR A 45 -4.67 -8.81 -14.56
C THR A 45 -4.06 -7.85 -15.59
N PRO A 46 -4.52 -7.86 -16.87
CA PRO A 46 -4.05 -6.93 -17.88
C PRO A 46 -4.17 -5.47 -17.40
N PRO A 47 -3.07 -4.69 -17.41
CA PRO A 47 -3.10 -3.35 -16.87
C PRO A 47 -3.98 -2.44 -17.74
N ALA A 48 -5.00 -1.85 -17.11
CA ALA A 48 -5.81 -0.83 -17.77
C ALA A 48 -4.95 0.39 -18.12
N THR A 49 -5.17 0.97 -19.30
CA THR A 49 -4.47 2.17 -19.75
C THR A 49 -5.32 3.40 -19.42
N TYR A 50 -4.72 4.38 -18.74
CA TYR A 50 -5.40 5.62 -18.37
C TYR A 50 -4.77 6.81 -19.09
N PRO A 51 -5.59 7.74 -19.64
CA PRO A 51 -5.08 8.97 -20.23
C PRO A 51 -4.21 9.75 -19.23
N PHE A 52 -3.13 10.35 -19.74
CA PHE A 52 -2.22 11.22 -18.98
C PHE A 52 -1.62 10.58 -17.71
N ALA A 53 -1.54 9.25 -17.64
CA ALA A 53 -1.09 8.50 -16.46
C ALA A 53 -1.87 8.86 -15.18
N ALA A 54 -3.20 9.03 -15.31
CA ALA A 54 -4.08 9.38 -14.20
C ALA A 54 -4.06 8.32 -13.07
N ASP A 55 -3.80 7.06 -13.41
CA ASP A 55 -3.54 5.96 -12.49
C ASP A 55 -2.32 6.23 -11.60
N ILE A 56 -1.20 6.68 -12.18
CA ILE A 56 0.02 7.00 -11.43
C ILE A 56 -0.20 8.18 -10.49
N GLN A 57 -0.88 9.24 -10.95
CA GLN A 57 -1.17 10.41 -10.12
C GLN A 57 -2.10 10.05 -8.94
N THR A 58 -3.16 9.28 -9.23
CA THR A 58 -4.09 8.80 -8.20
C THR A 58 -3.37 7.88 -7.21
N ALA A 59 -2.54 6.96 -7.71
CA ALA A 59 -1.79 6.04 -6.88
C ALA A 59 -0.84 6.77 -5.94
N LEU A 60 -0.13 7.78 -6.46
CA LEU A 60 0.78 8.61 -5.67
C LEU A 60 0.04 9.36 -4.56
N LEU A 61 -1.09 10.00 -4.87
CA LEU A 61 -1.88 10.75 -3.89
C LEU A 61 -2.44 9.85 -2.79
N ARG A 62 -3.06 8.73 -3.17
CA ARG A 62 -3.65 7.77 -2.21
C ARG A 62 -2.59 7.07 -1.37
N THR A 63 -1.45 6.73 -1.98
CA THR A 63 -0.32 6.16 -1.24
C THR A 63 0.25 7.18 -0.27
N ARG A 64 0.42 8.45 -0.66
CA ARG A 64 0.87 9.51 0.26
C ARG A 64 -0.09 9.69 1.42
N TYR A 65 -1.39 9.67 1.18
CA TYR A 65 -2.38 9.72 2.26
C TYR A 65 -2.20 8.57 3.25
N SER A 66 -2.14 7.34 2.74
CA SER A 66 -1.96 6.12 3.56
C SER A 66 -0.63 6.13 4.32
N TYR A 67 0.45 6.55 3.65
CA TYR A 67 1.77 6.74 4.25
C TYR A 67 1.73 7.76 5.39
N ASN A 68 1.03 8.89 5.24
CA ASN A 68 0.89 9.87 6.32
C ASN A 68 0.15 9.29 7.53
N LYS A 69 -0.96 8.55 7.32
CA LYS A 69 -1.64 7.83 8.41
C LYS A 69 -0.69 6.83 9.09
N TYR A 70 0.05 6.07 8.30
CA TYR A 70 1.06 5.13 8.79
C TYR A 70 2.10 5.83 9.68
N VAL A 71 2.68 6.96 9.24
CA VAL A 71 3.68 7.71 10.00
C VAL A 71 3.09 8.33 11.27
N ILE A 72 1.91 8.93 11.20
CA ILE A 72 1.23 9.56 12.36
C ILE A 72 1.03 8.56 13.49
N HIS A 73 0.63 7.32 13.15
CA HIS A 73 0.34 6.28 14.13
C HIS A 73 1.54 5.38 14.46
N ARG A 74 2.68 5.54 13.78
CA ARG A 74 3.89 4.75 14.03
C ARG A 74 4.41 4.81 15.49
N PRO A 75 4.29 5.92 16.24
CA PRO A 75 4.64 5.94 17.65
C PRO A 75 3.87 4.92 18.50
N CYS A 76 2.62 4.61 18.14
CA CYS A 76 1.82 3.59 18.82
C CYS A 76 2.39 2.18 18.60
N ILE A 77 2.92 1.90 17.40
CA ILE A 77 3.66 0.66 17.12
C ILE A 77 4.92 0.56 17.98
N PHE A 78 5.70 1.65 18.06
CA PHE A 78 6.89 1.70 18.91
C PHE A 78 6.54 1.38 20.37
N LYS A 79 5.49 2.01 20.91
CA LYS A 79 5.03 1.74 22.27
C LYS A 79 4.58 0.30 22.45
N ALA A 80 3.84 -0.27 21.50
CA ALA A 80 3.41 -1.66 21.55
C ALA A 80 4.59 -2.66 21.54
N LEU A 81 5.70 -2.33 20.89
CA LEU A 81 6.91 -3.16 20.83
C LEU A 81 7.81 -3.02 22.06
N HIS A 82 7.92 -1.83 22.64
CA HIS A 82 8.91 -1.54 23.67
C HIS A 82 8.34 -1.37 25.08
N HIS A 83 7.08 -0.97 25.20
CA HIS A 83 6.40 -0.68 26.48
C HIS A 83 4.97 -1.25 26.53
N PRO A 84 4.76 -2.55 26.21
CA PRO A 84 3.44 -3.16 26.09
C PRO A 84 2.62 -3.08 27.39
N GLU A 85 3.26 -3.05 28.56
CA GLU A 85 2.63 -2.89 29.88
C GLU A 85 2.00 -1.51 30.11
N SER A 86 2.42 -0.50 29.34
CA SER A 86 1.94 0.88 29.46
C SER A 86 0.94 1.28 28.36
N MET A 87 0.53 0.31 27.53
CA MET A 87 -0.39 0.54 26.41
C MET A 87 -1.79 0.90 26.90
N THR A 88 -2.28 2.07 26.51
CA THR A 88 -3.69 2.42 26.70
C THR A 88 -4.53 1.86 25.56
N ARG A 89 -5.85 1.98 25.68
CA ARG A 89 -6.77 1.59 24.60
C ARG A 89 -6.56 2.45 23.35
N GLU A 90 -6.37 3.75 23.53
CA GLU A 90 -6.13 4.71 22.45
C GLU A 90 -4.83 4.40 21.71
N ASP A 91 -3.79 3.98 22.43
CA ASP A 91 -2.54 3.52 21.81
C ASP A 91 -2.77 2.26 20.97
N ALA A 92 -3.57 1.31 21.47
CA ALA A 92 -3.89 0.08 20.75
C ALA A 92 -4.71 0.34 19.48
N GLU A 93 -5.69 1.26 19.56
CA GLU A 93 -6.47 1.73 18.41
C GLU A 93 -5.55 2.45 17.40
N GLY A 94 -4.63 3.31 17.87
CA GLY A 94 -3.63 3.95 17.01
C GLY A 94 -2.71 2.93 16.34
N ALA A 95 -2.22 1.92 17.06
CA ALA A 95 -1.43 0.84 16.49
C ALA A 95 -2.21 0.05 15.41
N ALA A 96 -3.51 -0.18 15.63
CA ALA A 96 -4.38 -0.79 14.63
C ALA A 96 -4.55 0.10 13.38
N GLU A 97 -4.72 1.41 13.54
CA GLU A 97 -4.75 2.35 12.42
C GLU A 97 -3.43 2.36 11.64
N CYS A 98 -2.28 2.26 12.32
CA CYS A 98 -0.98 2.15 11.66
C CYS A 98 -0.88 0.88 10.80
N LEU A 99 -1.31 -0.27 11.35
CA LEU A 99 -1.32 -1.55 10.64
C LEU A 99 -2.25 -1.49 9.41
N LYS A 100 -3.48 -1.02 9.57
CA LYS A 100 -4.43 -0.85 8.46
C LYS A 100 -3.92 0.12 7.41
N ALA A 101 -3.28 1.22 7.81
CA ALA A 101 -2.71 2.19 6.88
C ALA A 101 -1.48 1.67 6.13
N SER A 102 -0.88 0.54 6.55
CA SER A 102 0.31 -0.03 5.92
C SER A 102 0.00 -0.96 4.74
N VAL A 103 -1.24 -1.44 4.63
CA VAL A 103 -1.63 -2.41 3.60
C VAL A 103 -2.12 -1.75 2.30
N LYS A 104 -1.98 -2.48 1.18
CA LYS A 104 -2.53 -2.16 -0.15
C LYS A 104 -2.21 -0.75 -0.69
N TRP A 105 -0.97 -0.27 -0.52
CA TRP A 105 -0.59 1.02 -1.11
C TRP A 105 -0.69 0.98 -2.65
N PRO A 106 -1.53 1.84 -3.27
CA PRO A 106 -1.79 1.79 -4.71
C PRO A 106 -0.56 1.85 -5.60
N ILE A 107 0.52 2.48 -5.13
CA ILE A 107 1.77 2.58 -5.91
C ILE A 107 2.38 1.22 -6.26
N ALA A 108 2.14 0.19 -5.44
CA ALA A 108 2.63 -1.16 -5.64
C ALA A 108 1.58 -2.09 -6.29
N LEU A 109 0.36 -1.61 -6.52
CA LEU A 109 -0.71 -2.36 -7.17
C LEU A 109 -0.67 -2.16 -8.69
N SER A 110 -1.36 -3.02 -9.43
CA SER A 110 -1.59 -2.83 -10.86
C SER A 110 -2.67 -1.76 -11.09
N PRO A 111 -2.55 -0.89 -12.11
CA PRO A 111 -1.46 -0.82 -13.10
C PRO A 111 -0.17 -0.05 -12.72
N PRO A 112 -0.08 0.79 -11.65
CA PRO A 112 1.17 1.53 -11.37
C PRO A 112 2.44 0.68 -11.29
N CYS A 113 2.32 -0.56 -10.80
CA CYS A 113 3.43 -1.49 -10.70
C CYS A 113 4.03 -1.90 -12.05
N THR A 114 3.35 -1.72 -13.19
CA THR A 114 3.94 -2.00 -14.52
C THR A 114 4.76 -0.83 -15.03
N ASN A 115 4.57 0.36 -14.45
CA ASN A 115 5.17 1.62 -14.85
C ASN A 115 6.04 2.23 -13.73
N LYS A 116 6.72 1.40 -12.93
CA LYS A 116 7.50 1.82 -11.73
C LYS A 116 8.50 2.95 -12.01
N ARG A 117 9.03 3.06 -13.23
CA ARG A 117 9.96 4.14 -13.63
C ARG A 117 9.31 5.52 -13.72
N LEU A 118 7.99 5.59 -13.89
CA LEU A 118 7.24 6.84 -13.87
C LEU A 118 6.90 7.28 -12.44
N VAL A 119 7.11 6.41 -11.45
CA VAL A 119 6.89 6.74 -10.05
C VAL A 119 8.04 7.61 -9.54
N PRO A 120 7.78 8.86 -9.12
CA PRO A 120 8.82 9.72 -8.57
C PRO A 120 9.41 9.11 -7.29
N ILE A 121 10.68 9.43 -7.02
CA ILE A 121 11.39 9.09 -5.76
C ILE A 121 11.30 7.60 -5.38
N ALA A 122 11.51 6.69 -6.34
CA ALA A 122 11.37 5.25 -6.13
C ALA A 122 12.17 4.70 -4.93
N PHE A 123 13.35 5.25 -4.63
CA PHE A 123 14.15 4.86 -3.45
C PHE A 123 13.37 5.03 -2.13
N PHE A 124 12.60 6.12 -2.01
CA PHE A 124 11.80 6.44 -0.84
C PHE A 124 10.69 5.41 -0.67
N TRP A 125 10.06 5.00 -1.77
CA TRP A 125 9.04 3.96 -1.73
C TRP A 125 9.65 2.62 -1.33
N SER A 126 10.75 2.19 -1.95
CA SER A 126 11.44 0.94 -1.61
C SER A 126 11.76 0.83 -0.11
N GLN A 127 12.28 1.91 0.51
CA GLN A 127 12.57 1.94 1.95
C GLN A 127 11.31 1.80 2.81
N ASN A 128 10.23 2.50 2.44
CA ASN A 128 9.00 2.46 3.21
C ASN A 128 8.25 1.13 3.04
N LEU A 129 8.27 0.54 1.85
CA LEU A 129 7.72 -0.79 1.61
C LEU A 129 8.47 -1.85 2.43
N LEU A 130 9.80 -1.78 2.52
CA LEU A 130 10.56 -2.64 3.44
C LEU A 130 10.14 -2.42 4.90
N GLY A 131 9.98 -1.16 5.34
CA GLY A 131 9.54 -0.85 6.69
C GLY A 131 8.18 -1.48 7.03
N VAL A 132 7.25 -1.45 6.07
CA VAL A 132 5.95 -2.14 6.20
C VAL A 132 6.13 -3.66 6.23
N LEU A 133 6.94 -4.24 5.34
CA LEU A 133 7.21 -5.68 5.32
C LEU A 133 7.74 -6.16 6.68
N ILE A 134 8.66 -5.42 7.31
CA ILE A 134 9.16 -5.74 8.65
C ILE A 134 8.03 -5.62 9.69
N LEU A 135 7.22 -4.56 9.63
CA LEU A 135 6.10 -4.38 10.54
C LEU A 135 5.08 -5.53 10.44
N LEU A 136 4.69 -5.93 9.23
CA LEU A 136 3.75 -7.01 9.01
C LEU A 136 4.29 -8.34 9.53
N HIS A 137 5.59 -8.61 9.36
CA HIS A 137 6.24 -9.78 9.94
C HIS A 137 6.23 -9.74 11.48
N LEU A 138 6.62 -8.61 12.08
CA LEU A 138 6.60 -8.43 13.53
C LEU A 138 5.18 -8.53 14.11
N SER A 139 4.16 -8.10 13.37
CA SER A 139 2.76 -8.19 13.81
C SER A 139 2.26 -9.63 14.00
N GLN A 140 2.92 -10.60 13.36
CA GLN A 140 2.61 -12.02 13.51
C GLN A 140 3.33 -12.64 14.70
N GLN A 141 4.53 -12.15 15.05
CA GLN A 141 5.39 -12.75 16.07
C GLN A 141 5.26 -12.08 17.45
N HIS A 142 5.06 -10.76 17.49
CA HIS A 142 5.04 -10.02 18.74
C HIS A 142 3.68 -10.15 19.45
N PRO A 143 3.61 -10.62 20.71
CA PRO A 143 2.34 -10.92 21.38
C PRO A 143 1.35 -9.75 21.43
N MET A 144 1.83 -8.53 21.69
CA MET A 144 0.97 -7.34 21.76
C MET A 144 0.42 -6.96 20.38
N LEU A 145 1.27 -7.00 19.35
CA LEU A 145 0.83 -6.67 17.99
C LEU A 145 -0.10 -7.74 17.42
N GLY A 146 0.14 -9.02 17.73
CA GLY A 146 -0.76 -10.11 17.35
C GLY A 146 -2.15 -9.97 17.97
N ARG A 147 -2.24 -9.51 19.22
CA ARG A 147 -3.53 -9.18 19.87
C ARG A 147 -4.23 -8.00 19.18
N ILE A 148 -3.52 -6.91 18.90
CA ILE A 148 -4.08 -5.74 18.21
C ILE A 148 -4.55 -6.12 16.80
N ARG A 149 -3.75 -6.89 16.07
CA ARG A 149 -4.06 -7.44 14.75
C ARG A 149 -5.36 -8.23 14.75
N SER A 150 -5.50 -9.19 15.67
CA SER A 150 -6.67 -10.08 15.73
C SER A 150 -7.94 -9.41 16.26
N SER A 151 -7.83 -8.36 17.08
CA SER A 151 -8.99 -7.73 17.73
C SER A 151 -9.45 -6.42 17.11
N LEU A 152 -8.55 -5.61 16.53
CA LEU A 152 -8.84 -4.23 16.12
C LEU A 152 -8.65 -3.95 14.63
N CYS A 153 -7.96 -4.82 13.89
CA CYS A 153 -7.68 -4.57 12.46
C CYS A 153 -8.81 -5.06 11.52
N GLY A 154 -9.77 -5.83 12.03
CA GLY A 154 -10.91 -6.34 11.28
C GLY A 154 -10.63 -7.68 10.57
N GLN A 155 -11.71 -8.37 10.17
CA GLN A 155 -11.66 -9.76 9.71
C GLN A 155 -10.89 -9.98 8.40
N ARG A 156 -10.82 -8.96 7.54
CA ARG A 156 -10.12 -9.06 6.24
C ARG A 156 -8.64 -8.77 6.33
N PHE A 157 -8.17 -8.18 7.43
CA PHE A 157 -6.81 -7.65 7.54
C PHE A 157 -5.73 -8.69 7.19
N ASP A 158 -5.89 -9.93 7.62
CA ASP A 158 -4.91 -10.99 7.35
C ASP A 158 -4.76 -11.27 5.85
N VAL A 159 -5.87 -11.31 5.11
CA VAL A 159 -5.87 -11.49 3.65
C VAL A 159 -5.23 -10.29 2.97
N GLU A 160 -5.55 -9.08 3.39
CA GLU A 160 -5.00 -7.85 2.82
C GLU A 160 -3.51 -7.69 3.11
N ALA A 161 -3.06 -8.08 4.30
CA ALA A 161 -1.67 -8.10 4.69
C ALA A 161 -0.89 -9.12 3.85
N SER A 162 -1.43 -10.31 3.64
CA SER A 162 -0.81 -11.31 2.75
C SER A 162 -0.68 -10.81 1.31
N GLN A 163 -1.74 -10.21 0.75
CA GLN A 163 -1.68 -9.58 -0.57
C GLN A 163 -0.63 -8.47 -0.63
N THR A 164 -0.58 -7.62 0.40
CA THR A 164 0.40 -6.54 0.53
C THR A 164 1.83 -7.06 0.53
N VAL A 165 2.09 -8.12 1.29
CA VAL A 165 3.41 -8.76 1.33
C VAL A 165 3.83 -9.18 -0.08
N THR A 166 2.96 -9.87 -0.82
CA THR A 166 3.24 -10.29 -2.20
C THR A 166 3.59 -9.10 -3.09
N VAL A 167 2.73 -8.08 -3.16
CA VAL A 167 2.95 -6.96 -4.09
C VAL A 167 4.16 -6.10 -3.72
N TYR A 168 4.51 -5.99 -2.43
CA TYR A 168 5.69 -5.22 -2.01
C TYR A 168 6.99 -5.99 -2.24
N LEU A 169 6.98 -7.31 -2.07
CA LEU A 169 8.11 -8.16 -2.43
C LEU A 169 8.37 -8.12 -3.93
N ASP A 170 7.32 -8.19 -4.76
CA ASP A 170 7.44 -8.08 -6.22
C ASP A 170 7.96 -6.70 -6.63
N TRP A 171 7.52 -5.62 -5.96
CA TRP A 171 8.10 -4.30 -6.17
C TRP A 171 9.61 -4.27 -5.96
N LEU A 172 10.09 -4.79 -4.82
CA LEU A 172 11.51 -4.81 -4.49
C LEU A 172 12.29 -5.71 -5.45
N ARG A 173 11.74 -6.88 -5.81
CA ARG A 173 12.36 -7.82 -6.75
C ARG A 173 12.58 -7.20 -8.14
N ASP A 174 11.63 -6.41 -8.62
CA ASP A 174 11.76 -5.74 -9.90
C ASP A 174 12.73 -4.56 -9.84
N MET A 175 12.65 -3.76 -8.78
CA MET A 175 13.44 -2.54 -8.64
C MET A 175 14.90 -2.82 -8.31
N LYS A 176 15.26 -3.97 -7.72
CA LYS A 176 16.65 -4.30 -7.33
C LYS A 176 17.66 -4.22 -8.48
N LYS A 177 17.20 -4.43 -9.72
CA LYS A 177 18.04 -4.39 -10.94
C LYS A 177 18.44 -2.97 -11.36
N ILE A 178 17.70 -1.96 -10.88
CA ILE A 178 17.83 -0.57 -11.36
C ILE A 178 18.03 0.47 -10.25
N ASP A 179 17.74 0.12 -8.99
CA ASP A 179 17.91 0.98 -7.82
C ASP A 179 18.70 0.24 -6.73
N SER A 180 19.82 0.83 -6.30
CA SER A 180 20.67 0.27 -5.26
C SER A 180 19.97 0.22 -3.90
N THR A 181 19.06 1.16 -3.64
CA THR A 181 18.25 1.16 -2.42
C THR A 181 17.30 -0.02 -2.41
N ALA A 182 16.56 -0.25 -3.50
CA ALA A 182 15.73 -1.44 -3.68
C ALA A 182 16.52 -2.74 -3.57
N ASN A 183 17.76 -2.80 -4.09
CA ASN A 183 18.62 -3.96 -3.96
C ASN A 183 18.96 -4.26 -2.50
N TRP A 184 19.35 -3.24 -1.73
CA TRP A 184 19.58 -3.39 -0.30
C TRP A 184 18.29 -3.85 0.42
N CYS A 185 17.14 -3.24 0.11
CA CYS A 185 15.86 -3.61 0.70
C CYS A 185 15.48 -5.07 0.39
N TRP A 186 15.68 -5.54 -0.85
CA TRP A 186 15.45 -6.93 -1.25
C TRP A 186 16.31 -7.90 -0.45
N ASN A 187 17.57 -7.57 -0.21
CA ASN A 187 18.50 -8.40 0.57
C ASN A 187 18.09 -8.55 2.04
N ILE A 188 17.44 -7.54 2.62
CA ILE A 188 16.86 -7.66 3.96
C ILE A 188 15.56 -8.46 3.91
N ALA A 189 14.66 -8.12 2.98
CA ALA A 189 13.34 -8.75 2.87
C ALA A 189 13.44 -10.26 2.64
N ARG A 190 14.37 -10.73 1.79
CA ARG A 190 14.58 -12.17 1.55
C ARG A 190 14.92 -12.94 2.82
N LEU A 191 15.66 -12.33 3.75
CA LEU A 191 16.08 -12.98 4.98
C LEU A 191 14.92 -13.07 5.97
N VAL A 192 14.13 -11.99 6.07
CA VAL A 192 12.93 -11.93 6.92
C VAL A 192 11.86 -12.91 6.45
N TYR A 193 11.66 -13.03 5.14
CA TYR A 193 10.62 -13.85 4.53
C TYR A 193 11.10 -15.21 4.00
N GLN A 194 12.37 -15.56 4.23
CA GLN A 194 12.98 -16.83 3.79
C GLN A 194 12.79 -17.10 2.29
N LEU A 195 13.06 -16.09 1.48
CA LEU A 195 12.92 -16.14 0.03
C LEU A 195 14.23 -16.52 -0.64
N ASP A 196 14.13 -17.25 -1.75
CA ASP A 196 15.24 -17.49 -2.66
C ASP A 196 15.62 -16.20 -3.43
N ASP A 197 16.82 -16.21 -4.03
CA ASP A 197 17.46 -15.03 -4.66
C ASP A 197 16.72 -14.49 -5.91
#